data_AF-A0A2G9XZS4-F1
#
_entry.id   AF-A0A2G9XZS4-F1
#
_cell.length_a   1.000
_cell.length_b   1.000
_cell.length_c   1.000
_cell.angle_alpha   90.00
_cell.angle_beta   90.00
_cell.angle_gamma   90.00
#
_symmetry.space_group_name_H-M   'P 1'
#
loop_
_entity.id
_entity.type
_entity.pdbx_description
1 polymer ?
#
loop_
_entity_poly.entity_id
_entity_poly.type
_entity_poly.pdbx_seq_one_letter_code
_entity_poly.pdbx_strand_id
1 'polypeptide(L)'
;MFLAKNPNAKVRSYIAIPYNPYEPRPYERWTLKGMLDLDNELRVAEELWDFLGNDGAYEELLNCFERVGIELRPEIDVYFSKFK
;
A
#
# COMPACT_ATOMS: atom_id res chain seq x y z
N MET A 1 20.76 -14.14 -13.81
CA MET A 1 21.18 -12.72 -13.68
C MET A 1 20.49 -11.89 -14.76
N PHE A 2 19.40 -11.19 -14.43
CA PHE A 2 18.56 -10.46 -15.40
C PHE A 2 19.30 -9.29 -16.08
N LEU A 3 19.99 -8.46 -15.31
CA LEU A 3 20.76 -7.32 -15.82
C LEU A 3 22.01 -7.72 -16.61
N ALA A 4 22.62 -8.88 -16.31
CA ALA A 4 23.70 -9.40 -17.16
C ALA A 4 23.21 -9.79 -18.56
N LYS A 5 21.94 -10.19 -18.70
CA LYS A 5 21.31 -10.46 -20.00
C LYS A 5 20.76 -9.19 -20.65
N ASN A 6 20.42 -8.17 -19.86
CA ASN A 6 19.79 -6.93 -20.32
C ASN A 6 20.50 -5.71 -19.71
N PRO A 7 21.73 -5.39 -20.16
CA PRO A 7 22.54 -4.34 -19.54
C PRO A 7 21.95 -2.93 -19.69
N ASN A 8 21.08 -2.73 -20.69
CA ASN A 8 20.42 -1.45 -20.96
C ASN A 8 19.00 -1.36 -20.37
N ALA A 9 18.56 -2.35 -19.58
CA ALA A 9 17.25 -2.31 -18.94
C ALA A 9 17.18 -1.12 -17.96
N LYS A 10 16.13 -0.31 -18.08
CA LYS A 10 15.84 0.76 -17.12
C LYS A 10 15.11 0.14 -15.92
N VAL A 11 15.81 -0.01 -14.82
CA VAL A 11 15.24 -0.48 -13.55
C VAL A 11 15.00 0.73 -12.65
N ARG A 12 13.82 0.78 -12.03
CA ARG A 12 13.50 1.74 -10.98
C ARG A 12 13.17 0.98 -9.71
N SER A 13 13.76 1.38 -8.59
CA SER A 13 13.45 0.85 -7.26
C SER A 13 12.50 1.80 -6.55
N TYR A 14 11.54 1.23 -5.82
CA TYR A 14 10.58 1.98 -5.03
C TYR A 14 10.52 1.42 -3.61
N ILE A 15 10.35 2.29 -2.63
CA ILE A 15 9.89 1.98 -1.29
C ILE A 15 8.36 2.00 -1.35
N ALA A 16 7.75 0.88 -0.98
CA ALA A 16 6.31 0.68 -1.03
C ALA A 16 5.73 0.66 0.39
N ILE A 17 4.72 1.49 0.64
CA ILE A 17 3.96 1.50 1.90
C ILE A 17 2.49 1.19 1.57
N PRO A 18 1.94 0.05 2.04
CA PRO A 18 0.63 -0.41 1.60
C PRO A 18 -0.56 0.42 2.09
N TYR A 19 -0.37 1.26 3.11
CA TYR A 19 -1.41 2.15 3.62
C TYR A 19 -0.81 3.43 4.20
N ASN A 20 -1.61 4.50 4.21
CA ASN A 20 -1.24 5.77 4.83
C ASN A 20 -1.77 5.84 6.27
N PRO A 21 -0.93 5.81 7.31
CA PRO A 21 -1.39 5.94 8.71
C PRO A 21 -1.93 7.33 9.05
N TYR A 22 -1.74 8.33 8.19
CA TYR A 22 -2.14 9.72 8.42
C TYR A 22 -3.44 10.11 7.69
N GLU A 23 -4.06 9.17 6.97
CA GLU A 23 -5.28 9.38 6.17
C GLU A 23 -6.36 10.15 6.96
N PRO A 24 -7.05 11.14 6.35
CA PRO A 24 -6.95 11.59 4.95
C PRO A 24 -5.85 12.61 4.67
N ARG A 25 -4.95 12.85 5.63
CA ARG A 25 -3.82 13.76 5.41
C ARG A 25 -2.75 13.06 4.60
N PRO A 26 -2.03 13.78 3.71
CA PRO A 26 -0.91 13.21 2.97
C PRO A 26 0.10 12.53 3.89
N TYR A 27 0.75 11.47 3.40
CA TYR A 27 1.80 10.81 4.14
C TYR A 27 2.96 11.78 4.39
N GLU A 28 3.28 12.02 5.67
CA GLU A 28 4.40 12.87 6.03
C GLU A 28 5.31 12.14 7.03
N ARG A 29 6.56 11.89 6.60
CA ARG A 29 7.65 11.52 7.51
C ARG A 29 8.87 12.39 7.28
N TRP A 30 9.12 13.28 8.24
CA TRP A 30 10.23 14.21 8.22
C TRP A 30 11.60 13.52 8.15
N THR A 31 11.75 12.30 8.68
CA THR A 31 13.01 11.55 8.63
C THR A 31 13.39 11.10 7.23
N LEU A 32 12.45 11.05 6.28
CA LEU A 32 12.72 10.67 4.89
C LEU A 32 13.07 11.89 4.02
N LYS A 33 12.69 13.10 4.46
CA LYS A 33 12.98 14.36 3.75
C LYS A 33 14.49 14.59 3.75
N GLY A 34 15.09 14.61 2.56
CA GLY A 34 16.54 14.80 2.34
C GLY A 34 17.35 13.51 2.17
N MET A 35 16.75 12.33 2.41
CA MET A 35 17.39 11.03 2.18
C MET A 35 16.89 10.33 0.92
N LEU A 36 15.65 10.59 0.52
CA LEU A 36 14.97 9.94 -0.61
C LEU A 36 14.35 11.00 -1.52
N ASP A 37 14.29 10.68 -2.81
CA ASP A 37 13.44 11.41 -3.75
C ASP A 37 12.00 10.90 -3.60
N LEU A 38 11.25 11.52 -2.69
CA LEU A 38 9.91 11.07 -2.31
C LEU A 38 8.95 10.98 -3.50
N ASP A 39 9.13 11.82 -4.53
CA ASP A 39 8.24 11.86 -5.70
C ASP A 39 8.51 10.69 -6.66
N ASN A 40 9.73 10.14 -6.67
CA ASN A 40 10.16 9.11 -7.62
C ASN A 40 10.51 7.77 -6.98
N GLU A 41 10.72 7.71 -5.67
CA GLU A 41 11.21 6.52 -4.96
C GLU A 41 10.25 6.02 -3.88
N LEU A 42 9.17 6.75 -3.56
CA LEU A 42 8.18 6.33 -2.57
C LEU A 42 6.80 6.20 -3.22
N ARG A 43 6.10 5.12 -2.89
CA ARG A 43 4.70 4.89 -3.28
C ARG A 43 3.90 4.49 -2.05
N VAL A 44 2.87 5.26 -1.72
CA VAL A 44 2.05 5.06 -0.51
C VAL A 44 0.60 4.86 -0.90
N ALA A 45 -0.06 3.86 -0.28
CA ALA A 45 -1.51 3.61 -0.42
C ALA A 45 -1.94 3.59 -1.90
N GLU A 46 -2.82 4.50 -2.32
CA GLU A 46 -3.34 4.62 -3.69
C GLU A 46 -2.22 4.57 -4.74
N GLU A 47 -1.15 5.35 -4.58
CA GLU A 47 -0.07 5.37 -5.57
C GLU A 47 0.64 4.03 -5.74
N LEU A 48 0.72 3.22 -4.67
CA LEU A 48 1.30 1.89 -4.76
C LEU A 48 0.36 0.93 -5.45
N TRP A 49 -0.89 0.88 -5.00
CA TRP A 49 -1.85 -0.10 -5.46
C TRP A 49 -2.28 0.18 -6.90
N ASP A 50 -2.45 1.44 -7.28
CA ASP A 50 -2.78 1.83 -8.65
C ASP A 50 -1.58 1.63 -9.58
N PHE A 51 -0.34 1.79 -9.09
CA PHE A 51 0.85 1.41 -9.88
C PHE A 51 0.89 -0.09 -10.20
N LEU A 52 0.45 -0.95 -9.28
CA LEU A 52 0.44 -2.40 -9.47
C LEU A 52 -0.79 -2.91 -10.23
N GLY A 53 -1.94 -2.29 -10.01
CA GLY A 53 -3.26 -2.77 -10.44
C GLY A 53 -3.96 -1.90 -11.49
N ASN A 54 -3.35 -0.79 -11.91
CA ASN A 54 -3.95 0.32 -12.66
C ASN A 54 -4.90 1.19 -11.81
N ASP A 55 -5.32 2.31 -12.38
CA ASP A 55 -6.18 3.31 -11.75
C ASP A 55 -7.42 2.69 -11.09
N GLY A 56 -7.65 3.04 -9.82
CA GLY A 56 -8.79 2.58 -9.03
C GLY A 56 -8.60 1.24 -8.32
N ALA A 57 -7.46 0.56 -8.51
CA ALA A 57 -7.17 -0.70 -7.83
C ALA A 57 -7.17 -0.56 -6.31
N TYR A 58 -6.71 0.56 -5.78
CA TYR A 58 -6.75 0.83 -4.34
C TYR A 58 -8.18 0.86 -3.81
N GLU A 59 -9.07 1.57 -4.50
CA GLU A 59 -10.48 1.68 -4.12
C GLU A 59 -11.20 0.33 -4.23
N GLU A 60 -10.93 -0.45 -5.27
CA GLU A 60 -11.46 -1.81 -5.38
C GLU A 60 -11.00 -2.69 -4.21
N LEU A 61 -9.73 -2.57 -3.80
CA LEU A 61 -9.18 -3.29 -2.66
C LEU A 61 -9.90 -2.91 -1.36
N LEU A 62 -10.08 -1.61 -1.10
CA LEU A 62 -10.80 -1.11 0.07
C LEU A 62 -12.25 -1.63 0.10
N ASN A 63 -12.95 -1.55 -1.03
CA ASN A 63 -14.31 -2.08 -1.15
C ASN A 63 -14.38 -3.59 -0.87
N CYS A 64 -13.38 -4.36 -1.31
CA CYS A 64 -13.32 -5.80 -1.00
C CYS A 64 -13.14 -6.04 0.51
N PHE A 65 -12.22 -5.32 1.16
CA PHE A 65 -12.01 -5.43 2.60
C PHE A 65 -13.25 -5.03 3.40
N GLU A 66 -13.94 -3.96 3.02
CA GLU A 66 -15.17 -3.54 3.68
C GLU A 66 -16.26 -4.60 3.58
N ARG A 67 -16.52 -5.11 2.37
CA ARG A 67 -17.54 -6.15 2.13
C ARG A 67 -17.26 -7.41 2.95
N VAL A 68 -16.03 -7.92 2.88
CA VAL A 68 -15.61 -9.11 3.64
C VAL A 68 -15.63 -8.83 5.14
N GLY A 69 -15.22 -7.64 5.57
CA GLY A 69 -15.24 -7.23 6.97
C GLY A 69 -16.66 -7.20 7.56
N ILE A 70 -17.65 -6.74 6.80
CA ILE A 70 -19.07 -6.77 7.20
C ILE A 70 -19.55 -8.21 7.31
N GLU A 71 -19.25 -9.05 6.33
CA GLU A 71 -19.67 -10.46 6.30
C GLU A 71 -19.08 -11.26 7.47
N LEU A 72 -17.79 -11.09 7.75
CA LEU A 72 -17.08 -11.81 8.82
C LEU A 72 -17.26 -11.19 10.21
N ARG A 73 -17.93 -10.03 10.32
CA ARG A 73 -18.10 -9.33 11.61
C ARG A 73 -18.67 -10.22 12.72
N PRO A 74 -19.72 -11.04 12.49
CA PRO A 74 -20.26 -11.91 13.53
C PRO A 74 -19.24 -12.94 14.04
N GLU A 75 -18.45 -13.53 13.14
CA GLU A 75 -17.42 -14.52 13.50
C GLU A 75 -16.28 -13.88 14.32
N ILE A 76 -15.87 -12.68 13.92
CA ILE A 76 -14.87 -11.89 14.63
C ILE A 76 -15.37 -11.54 16.03
N ASP A 77 -16.60 -11.04 16.16
CA ASP A 77 -17.20 -10.70 17.46
C ASP A 77 -17.31 -11.94 18.38
N VAL A 78 -17.70 -13.09 17.83
CA VAL A 78 -17.71 -14.38 18.55
C VAL A 78 -16.30 -14.74 19.01
N TYR A 79 -15.30 -14.68 18.14
CA TYR A 79 -13.92 -15.01 18.47
C TYR A 79 -13.37 -14.12 19.60
N PHE A 80 -13.64 -12.81 19.57
CA PHE A 80 -13.13 -11.88 20.57
C PHE A 80 -13.94 -11.84 21.87
N SER A 81 -15.17 -12.38 21.89
CA SER A 81 -15.96 -12.49 23.11
C SER A 81 -15.27 -13.29 24.23
N LYS A 82 -14.38 -14.22 23.89
CA LYS A 82 -13.63 -15.07 24.84
C LYS A 82 -12.56 -14.32 25.65
N PHE A 83 -12.21 -13.10 25.24
CA PHE A 83 -11.23 -12.25 25.91
C PHE A 83 -11.87 -11.12 26.73
N LYS A 84 -13.21 -11.15 26.88
CA LYS A 84 -13.94 -10.25 27.76
C LYS A 84 -13.95 -10.74 29.20
#